data_AF-A0A9E9NQ42-F1
#
_entry.id   AF-A0A9E9NQ42-F1
#
_cell.length_a   1.000
_cell.length_b   1.000
_cell.length_c   1.000
_cell.angle_alpha   90.00
_cell.angle_beta   90.00
_cell.angle_gamma   90.00
#
_symmetry.space_group_name_H-M   'P 1'
#
loop_
_entity.id
_entity.type
_entity.pdbx_description
1 polymer ?
#
loop_
_entity_poly.entity_id
_entity_poly.type
_entity_poly.pdbx_seq_one_letter_code
_entity_poly.pdbx_strand_id
1 'polypeptide(L)' 'MKILWTVDAEQDRERIYDYLDERNPIAAIELDDLIREKISLLAHNNLIG' A
#
# COMPACT_ATOMS: atom_id res chain seq x y z
N MET A 1 -3.59 -11.04 -13.02
CA MET A 1 -3.76 -9.67 -13.56
C MET A 1 -2.56 -8.82 -13.16
N LYS A 2 -2.11 -7.85 -13.97
CA LYS A 2 -1.02 -6.94 -13.56
C LYS A 2 -1.64 -5.76 -12.81
N ILE A 3 -1.14 -5.50 -11.60
CA ILE A 3 -1.56 -4.35 -10.79
C ILE A 3 -0.66 -3.18 -11.15
N LEU A 4 -1.28 -2.02 -11.37
CA LEU A 4 -0.59 -0.78 -11.69
C LEU A 4 -1.06 0.29 -10.72
N TRP A 5 -0.10 1.03 -10.15
CA TRP A 5 -0.37 2.22 -9.38
C TRP A 5 -0.52 3.41 -10.32
N THR A 6 -1.49 4.27 -10.04
CA THR A 6 -1.48 5.62 -10.61
C THR A 6 -0.43 6.45 -9.87
N VAL A 7 0.01 7.54 -10.50
CA VAL A 7 0.94 8.49 -9.85
C VAL A 7 0.36 9.00 -8.53
N ASP A 8 -0.94 9.33 -8.51
CA ASP A 8 -1.60 9.82 -7.29
C ASP A 8 -1.59 8.78 -6.16
N ALA A 9 -1.85 7.51 -6.49
CA ALA A 9 -1.88 6.44 -5.49
C ALA A 9 -0.48 6.07 -4.97
N GLU A 10 0.57 6.28 -5.78
CA GLU A 10 1.96 6.18 -5.33
C GLU A 10 2.29 7.31 -4.35
N GLN A 11 1.94 8.55 -4.69
CA GLN A 11 2.14 9.71 -3.79
C GLN A 11 1.36 9.59 -2.48
N ASP A 12 0.14 9.05 -2.52
CA ASP A 12 -0.65 8.84 -1.31
C ASP A 12 0.02 7.82 -0.39
N ARG A 13 0.60 6.75 -0.94
CA ARG A 13 1.38 5.79 -0.17
C ARG A 13 2.63 6.42 0.44
N GLU A 14 3.35 7.25 -0.30
CA GLU A 14 4.52 7.99 0.23
C GLU A 14 4.12 8.89 1.40
N ARG A 15 3.05 9.68 1.25
CA ARG A 15 2.55 10.57 2.32
C ARG A 15 2.15 9.80 3.58
N ILE A 16 1.49 8.65 3.43
CA ILE A 16 1.11 7.79 4.55
C ILE A 16 2.35 7.22 5.23
N TYR A 17 3.31 6.74 4.43
CA TYR A 17 4.56 6.18 4.94
C TYR A 17 5.33 7.24 5.73
N ASP A 18 5.57 8.41 5.16
CA ASP A 18 6.32 9.51 5.80
C ASP A 18 5.66 9.95 7.11
N TYR A 19 4.32 10.08 7.11
CA TYR A 19 3.57 10.44 8.32
C TYR A 19 3.76 9.43 9.45
N LEU A 20 3.83 8.13 9.12
CA LEU A 20 4.03 7.08 10.11
C LEU A 20 5.49 6.95 10.52
N ASP A 21 6.43 7.10 9.60
CA ASP A 21 7.87 6.95 9.85
C ASP A 21 8.37 7.94 10.91
N GLU A 22 7.85 9.17 10.90
CA GLU A 22 8.13 10.19 11.94
C GLU A 22 7.78 9.74 13.37
N ARG A 23 6.85 8.79 13.52
CA ARG A 23 6.26 8.37 14.80
C ARG A 23 6.65 6.96 15.20
N ASN A 24 6.66 6.06 14.22
CA ASN A 24 6.95 4.65 14.35
C ASN A 24 7.35 4.05 12.98
N PRO A 25 8.66 4.01 12.68
CA PRO A 25 9.18 3.43 11.43
C PRO A 25 8.75 1.98 11.20
N ILE A 26 8.61 1.19 12.26
CA ILE A 26 8.18 -0.21 12.14
C ILE A 26 6.73 -0.26 11.63
N ALA A 27 5.85 0.59 12.16
CA ALA A 27 4.46 0.66 11.70
C ALA A 27 4.35 1.16 10.25
N ALA A 28 5.24 2.04 9.80
CA ALA A 28 5.27 2.49 8.40
C ALA A 28 5.58 1.33 7.44
N ILE A 29 6.58 0.51 7.78
CA ILE A 29 6.97 -0.68 7.01
C ILE A 29 5.84 -1.71 7.02
N GLU A 30 5.31 -2.05 8.20
CA GLU A 30 4.25 -3.05 8.35
C GLU A 30 2.99 -2.67 7.58
N LEU A 31 2.62 -1.38 7.57
CA LEU A 31 1.46 -0.91 6.82
C LEU A 31 1.70 -0.98 5.31
N ASP A 32 2.89 -0.59 4.82
CA ASP A 32 3.20 -0.66 3.39
C ASP A 32 3.15 -2.11 2.88
N ASP A 33 3.72 -3.04 3.64
CA ASP A 33 3.67 -4.47 3.34
C ASP A 33 2.24 -5.01 3.34
N LEU A 34 1.42 -4.61 4.32
CA LEU A 34 0.01 -5.00 4.38
C LEU A 34 -0.78 -4.51 3.17
N ILE A 35 -0.55 -3.26 2.74
CA ILE A 35 -1.18 -2.70 1.53
C ILE A 35 -0.82 -3.53 0.30
N ARG A 36 0.47 -3.88 0.13
CA ARG A 36 0.95 -4.72 -0.98
C ARG A 36 0.32 -6.11 -0.95
N GLU A 37 0.25 -6.74 0.23
CA GLU A 37 -0.38 -8.06 0.41
C GLU A 37 -1.85 -8.01 -0.03
N LYS A 38 -2.65 -7.07 0.52
CA LYS A 38 -4.08 -6.98 0.20
C LYS A 38 -4.33 -6.69 -1.26
N ILE A 39 -3.51 -5.84 -1.87
CA ILE A 39 -3.61 -5.52 -3.29
C ILE A 39 -3.24 -6.74 -4.15
N SER A 40 -2.24 -7.54 -3.75
CA SER A 40 -1.92 -8.78 -4.46
C SER A 40 -3.09 -9.78 -4.54
N LEU A 41 -4.02 -9.73 -3.57
CA LEU A 41 -5.25 -10.55 -3.59
C LEU A 41 -6.20 -10.12 -4.71
N LEU A 42 -6.22 -8.83 -5.09
CA LEU A 42 -7.03 -8.32 -6.21
C LEU A 42 -6.58 -8.91 -7.55
N ALA A 43 -5.29 -9.27 -7.69
CA ALA A 43 -4.81 -9.95 -8.88
C ALA A 43 -5.32 -11.40 -9.00
N HIS A 44 -5.75 -12.00 -7.88
CA HIS A 44 -6.23 -13.38 -7.76
C HIS A 44 -7.76 -13.47 -7.68
N ASN A 45 -8.42 -12.48 -7.08
CA ASN A 45 -9.88 -12.37 -6.95
C ASN A 45 -10.32 -10.93 -7.24
N ASN A 46 -10.81 -10.68 -8.45
CA ASN A 46 -11.19 -9.35 -8.96
C ASN A 46 -12.50 -8.79 -8.38
N LEU A 47 -13.06 -9.39 -7.31
CA LEU A 47 -14.34 -9.03 -6.70
C LEU A 47 -14.24 -8.74 -5.19
N ILE A 48 -13.04 -8.66 -4.63
CA ILE A 48 -12.85 -8.23 -3.24
C ILE A 48 -12.90 -6.70 -3.22
N GLY A 49 -13.96 -6.14 -2.61
CA GLY A 49 -14.21 -4.71 -2.45
C GLY A 49 -14.91 -4.44 -1.12
#